data_AF-A0A0B7BJ65-F1
#
_entry.id   AF-A0A0B7BJ65-F1
#
_cell.length_a   1.000
_cell.length_b   1.000
_cell.length_c   1.000
_cell.angle_alpha   90.00
_cell.angle_beta   90.00
_cell.angle_gamma   90.00
#
_symmetry.space_group_name_H-M   'P 1'
#
loop_
_entity.id
_entity.type
_entity.pdbx_description
1 polymer ?
#
loop_
_entity_poly.entity_id
_entity_poly.type
_entity_poly.pdbx_seq_one_letter_code
_entity_poly.pdbx_strand_id
1 'polypeptide(L)'
;EINIGEKLYNCDSAFTKPSSLDRHIEIHTGEKSYKCNVYDALFATEGDLKVHKIIHREKPYKCDVCDLMFTTYDDMKVHRIIHTGIKQYKCDICSAVFTTDSELKVHSKIHRGEK
;
A
#
# COMPACT_ATOMS: atom_id res chain seq x y z
N GLU A 1 27.23 -28.59 17.36
CA GLU A 1 27.67 -27.17 17.33
C GLU A 1 27.83 -26.77 15.87
N ILE A 2 26.98 -25.88 15.35
CA ILE A 2 27.18 -25.32 14.01
C ILE A 2 27.72 -23.92 14.22
N ASN A 3 28.99 -23.74 13.86
CA ASN A 3 29.76 -22.53 14.11
C ASN A 3 29.73 -21.66 12.84
N ILE A 4 28.79 -20.73 12.79
CA ILE A 4 28.76 -19.65 11.79
C ILE A 4 28.55 -18.36 12.58
N GLY A 5 29.61 -17.56 12.69
CA GLY A 5 29.58 -16.15 13.11
C GLY A 5 28.75 -15.80 14.35
N GLU A 6 29.39 -15.84 15.52
CA GLU A 6 29.01 -15.13 16.77
C GLU A 6 27.54 -14.71 16.95
N LYS A 7 26.64 -15.68 17.08
CA LYS A 7 25.49 -15.60 18.00
C LYS A 7 24.86 -16.99 18.18
N LEU A 8 24.90 -17.48 19.43
CA LEU A 8 24.33 -18.77 19.84
C LEU A 8 22.80 -18.69 19.84
N TYR A 9 22.17 -19.14 18.76
CA TYR A 9 20.74 -19.43 18.72
C TYR A 9 20.55 -20.95 18.85
N ASN A 10 20.09 -21.43 20.01
CA ASN A 10 19.78 -22.85 20.20
C ASN A 10 18.48 -23.19 19.45
N CYS A 11 18.58 -23.81 18.28
CA CYS A 11 17.44 -24.31 17.52
C CYS A 11 17.71 -25.70 16.94
N ASP A 12 16.92 -26.71 17.33
CA ASP A 12 16.98 -28.10 16.85
C ASP A 12 16.30 -28.28 15.48
N SER A 13 16.65 -27.43 14.51
CA SER A 13 16.10 -27.52 13.15
C SER A 13 17.11 -28.14 12.19
N ALA A 14 16.76 -29.30 11.61
CA ALA A 14 17.55 -29.97 10.58
C ALA A 14 16.97 -29.70 9.18
N PHE A 15 17.79 -29.20 8.26
CA PHE A 15 17.40 -28.87 6.89
C PHE A 15 18.18 -29.69 5.87
N THR A 16 17.49 -30.22 4.86
CA THR A 16 18.08 -31.02 3.77
C THR A 16 18.47 -30.20 2.55
N LYS A 17 18.14 -28.90 2.53
CA LYS A 17 18.41 -27.98 1.42
C LYS A 17 19.08 -26.70 1.94
N PRO A 18 20.15 -26.21 1.28
CA PRO A 18 20.83 -24.96 1.68
C PRO A 18 19.88 -23.76 1.75
N SER A 19 19.00 -23.59 0.74
CA SER A 19 18.03 -22.49 0.71
C SER A 19 17.02 -22.50 1.87
N SER A 20 16.74 -23.67 2.45
CA SER A 20 15.88 -23.78 3.64
C SER A 20 16.61 -23.35 4.91
N LEU A 21 17.91 -23.62 4.99
CA LEU A 21 18.77 -23.18 6.10
C LEU A 21 19.00 -21.67 6.05
N ASP A 22 19.29 -21.11 4.87
CA ASP A 22 19.46 -19.65 4.70
C ASP A 22 18.22 -18.88 5.19
N ARG A 23 17.03 -19.30 4.75
CA ARG A 23 15.76 -18.73 5.20
C ARG A 23 15.49 -18.94 6.70
N HIS A 24 15.99 -20.02 7.28
CA HIS A 24 15.85 -20.23 8.73
C HIS A 24 16.76 -19.28 9.52
N ILE A 25 17.97 -19.03 9.02
CA ILE A 25 18.92 -18.07 9.61
C ILE A 25 18.33 -16.66 9.59
N GLU A 26 17.61 -16.27 8.54
CA GLU A 26 16.88 -14.98 8.46
C GLU A 26 15.92 -14.74 9.63
N ILE A 27 15.37 -15.79 10.26
CA ILE A 27 14.50 -15.68 11.44
C ILE A 27 15.30 -15.29 12.68
N HIS A 28 16.54 -15.78 12.79
CA HIS A 28 17.43 -15.49 13.93
C HIS A 28 18.12 -14.13 13.78
N THR A 29 18.50 -13.76 12.56
CA THR A 29 19.13 -12.47 12.27
C THR A 29 18.12 -11.34 12.15
N GLY A 30 16.86 -11.67 11.84
CA GLY A 30 15.82 -10.68 11.55
C GLY A 30 15.98 -10.04 10.16
N GLU A 31 16.92 -10.53 9.35
CA GLU A 31 17.13 -10.06 7.98
C GLU A 31 15.99 -10.56 7.09
N LYS A 32 14.99 -9.71 6.90
CA LYS A 32 13.94 -9.97 5.92
C LYS A 32 14.44 -9.59 4.53
N SER A 33 14.80 -10.59 3.72
CA SER A 33 15.46 -10.39 2.42
C SER A 33 14.52 -9.94 1.29
N TYR A 34 13.21 -10.21 1.39
CA TYR A 34 12.27 -9.94 0.31
C TYR A 34 11.59 -8.58 0.50
N LYS A 35 12.00 -7.59 -0.29
CA LYS A 35 11.49 -6.22 -0.21
C LYS A 35 10.35 -5.97 -1.20
N CYS A 36 9.31 -5.26 -0.76
CA CYS A 36 8.36 -4.63 -1.66
C CYS A 36 8.91 -3.30 -2.19
N ASN A 37 8.71 -3.00 -3.48
CA ASN A 37 9.21 -1.77 -4.09
C ASN A 37 8.20 -0.61 -3.99
N VAL A 38 6.99 -0.88 -3.52
CA VAL A 38 5.91 0.11 -3.37
C VAL A 38 5.83 0.61 -1.92
N TYR A 39 6.18 -0.26 -0.98
CA TYR A 39 6.28 0.01 0.44
C TYR A 39 7.60 -0.57 0.89
N ASP A 40 8.32 0.09 1.81
CA ASP A 40 9.50 -0.48 2.50
C ASP A 40 9.14 -1.66 3.43
N ALA A 41 8.10 -2.42 3.08
CA ALA A 41 7.71 -3.67 3.69
C ALA A 41 8.71 -4.77 3.30
N LEU A 42 9.25 -5.41 4.33
CA LEU A 42 10.12 -6.55 4.20
C LEU A 42 9.38 -7.83 4.59
N PHE A 43 9.67 -8.91 3.88
CA PHE A 43 9.07 -10.23 4.04
C PHE A 43 10.17 -11.29 4.22
N ALA A 44 9.87 -12.30 5.04
CA ALA A 44 10.78 -13.42 5.29
C ALA A 44 10.77 -14.44 4.13
N THR A 45 9.74 -14.41 3.27
CA THR A 45 9.65 -15.35 2.15
C THR A 45 9.17 -14.68 0.86
N GLU A 46 9.58 -15.26 -0.28
CA GLU A 46 9.08 -14.84 -1.60
C GLU A 46 7.56 -15.06 -1.74
N GLY A 47 7.02 -16.10 -1.09
CA GLY A 47 5.59 -16.41 -1.11
C GLY A 47 4.76 -15.31 -0.45
N ASP A 48 5.21 -14.82 0.71
CA ASP A 48 4.54 -13.73 1.42
C ASP A 48 4.59 -12.43 0.61
N LEU A 49 5.73 -12.15 -0.04
CA LEU A 49 5.85 -11.01 -0.95
C LEU A 49 4.91 -11.14 -2.16
N LYS A 50 4.74 -12.35 -2.73
CA LYS A 50 3.81 -12.60 -3.84
C LYS A 50 2.37 -12.33 -3.42
N VAL A 51 1.95 -12.80 -2.25
CA VAL A 51 0.60 -12.54 -1.72
C VAL A 51 0.42 -11.05 -1.43
N HIS A 52 1.41 -10.38 -0.82
CA HIS A 52 1.37 -8.94 -0.58
C HIS A 52 1.18 -8.14 -1.88
N LYS A 53 1.87 -8.52 -2.96
CA LYS A 53 1.75 -7.87 -4.27
C LYS A 53 0.35 -7.95 -4.88
N ILE A 54 -0.49 -8.89 -4.45
CA ILE A 54 -1.91 -8.94 -4.86
C ILE A 54 -2.64 -7.68 -4.39
N ILE A 55 -2.30 -7.15 -3.21
CA ILE A 55 -2.94 -5.95 -2.68
C ILE A 55 -2.64 -4.74 -3.58
N HIS A 56 -1.45 -4.64 -4.17
CA HIS A 56 -1.15 -3.59 -5.16
C HIS A 56 -1.96 -3.74 -6.45
N ARG A 57 -2.37 -4.96 -6.81
CA ARG A 57 -3.22 -5.18 -7.98
C ARG A 57 -4.68 -4.80 -7.69
N GLU A 58 -5.19 -5.20 -6.53
CA GLU A 58 -6.58 -4.93 -6.12
C GLU A 58 -6.80 -3.46 -5.74
N LYS A 59 -5.78 -2.82 -5.15
CA LYS A 59 -5.82 -1.44 -4.70
C LYS A 59 -4.63 -0.65 -5.24
N PRO A 60 -4.62 -0.33 -6.55
CA PRO A 60 -3.46 0.25 -7.20
C PRO A 60 -3.20 1.71 -6.81
N TYR A 61 -4.15 2.39 -6.17
CA TYR A 61 -4.05 3.81 -5.85
C TYR A 61 -3.61 4.00 -4.40
N LYS A 62 -2.32 4.32 -4.20
CA LYS A 62 -1.75 4.66 -2.89
C LYS A 62 -1.91 6.16 -2.61
N CYS A 63 -2.21 6.53 -1.37
CA CYS A 63 -2.13 7.92 -0.92
C CYS A 63 -0.66 8.38 -0.82
N ASP A 64 -0.38 9.59 -1.28
CA ASP A 64 0.95 10.20 -1.24
C ASP A 64 1.34 10.74 0.14
N VAL A 65 0.35 10.92 1.03
CA VAL A 65 0.55 11.43 2.40
C VAL A 65 0.59 10.30 3.44
N CYS A 66 -0.09 9.18 3.18
CA CYS A 66 -0.12 8.03 4.09
C CYS A 66 -0.14 6.70 3.32
N ASP A 67 0.06 5.57 4.00
CA ASP A 67 0.18 4.26 3.34
C ASP A 67 -1.15 3.61 2.92
N LEU A 68 -2.28 4.33 3.01
CA LEU A 68 -3.59 3.77 2.64
C LEU A 68 -3.71 3.55 1.13
N MET A 69 -4.34 2.44 0.75
CA MET A 69 -4.60 2.06 -0.64
C MET A 69 -6.09 2.00 -0.96
N PHE A 70 -6.40 2.33 -2.21
CA PHE A 70 -7.76 2.41 -2.74
C PHE A 70 -7.88 1.63 -4.04
N THR A 71 -9.06 1.07 -4.26
CA THR A 71 -9.45 0.36 -5.48
C THR A 71 -9.65 1.33 -6.65
N THR A 72 -10.09 2.56 -6.37
CA THR A 72 -10.31 3.60 -7.39
C THR A 72 -9.50 4.86 -7.11
N TYR A 73 -9.21 5.60 -8.19
CA TYR A 73 -8.50 6.87 -8.11
C TYR A 73 -9.31 7.95 -7.41
N ASP A 74 -10.63 7.96 -7.63
CA ASP A 74 -11.54 8.95 -7.05
C ASP A 74 -11.64 8.77 -5.53
N ASP A 75 -11.70 7.53 -5.02
CA ASP A 75 -11.69 7.27 -3.57
C ASP A 75 -10.40 7.78 -2.92
N MET A 76 -9.25 7.55 -3.56
CA MET A 76 -7.95 8.07 -3.10
C MET A 76 -7.93 9.60 -3.11
N LYS A 77 -8.46 10.24 -4.15
CA LYS A 77 -8.55 11.70 -4.25
C LYS A 77 -9.41 12.29 -3.15
N VAL A 78 -10.58 11.70 -2.89
CA VAL A 78 -11.48 12.12 -1.82
C VAL A 78 -10.81 11.96 -0.46
N HIS A 79 -10.14 10.82 -0.25
CA HIS A 79 -9.35 10.61 0.96
C HIS A 79 -8.28 11.70 1.15
N ARG A 80 -7.56 12.11 0.10
CA ARG A 80 -6.51 13.14 0.20
C ARG A 80 -7.02 14.49 0.73
N ILE A 81 -8.33 14.74 0.66
CA ILE A 81 -8.95 15.95 1.24
C ILE A 81 -8.81 15.97 2.76
N ILE A 82 -8.76 14.83 3.45
CA ILE A 82 -8.57 14.82 4.91
C ILE A 82 -7.19 15.36 5.32
N HIS A 83 -6.20 15.21 4.44
CA HIS A 83 -4.83 15.69 4.69
C HIS A 83 -4.65 17.14 4.26
N THR A 84 -5.24 17.50 3.13
CA THR A 84 -4.99 18.81 2.48
C THR A 84 -6.06 19.86 2.79
N GLY A 85 -7.28 19.43 3.14
CA GLY A 85 -8.46 20.29 3.20
C GLY A 85 -8.93 20.81 1.83
N ILE A 86 -8.26 20.43 0.74
CA ILE A 86 -8.50 20.99 -0.59
C ILE A 86 -9.59 20.16 -1.29
N LYS A 87 -10.78 20.72 -1.40
CA LYS A 87 -11.81 20.22 -2.32
C LYS A 87 -11.36 20.48 -3.77
N GLN A 88 -11.48 19.48 -4.63
CA GLN A 88 -10.79 19.45 -5.93
C GLN A 88 -11.66 19.90 -7.10
N TYR A 89 -12.99 19.83 -6.97
CA TYR A 89 -13.91 20.05 -8.07
C TYR A 89 -14.64 21.37 -7.88
N LYS A 90 -14.24 22.40 -8.63
CA LYS A 90 -14.84 23.74 -8.56
C LYS A 90 -15.89 23.89 -9.65
N CYS A 91 -17.00 24.56 -9.34
CA CYS A 91 -17.94 25.01 -10.36
C CYS A 91 -17.34 26.20 -11.14
N ASP A 92 -17.47 26.19 -12.47
CA ASP A 92 -17.00 27.30 -13.30
C ASP A 92 -17.99 28.49 -13.32
N ILE A 93 -19.23 28.26 -12.89
CA ILE A 93 -20.31 29.25 -12.92
C ILE A 93 -20.45 29.96 -11.55
N CYS A 94 -20.12 29.26 -10.45
CA CYS A 94 -20.22 29.82 -9.10
C CYS A 94 -19.02 29.38 -8.23
N SER A 95 -18.93 29.89 -7.00
CA SER A 95 -17.80 29.56 -6.11
C SER A 95 -17.96 28.24 -5.35
N ALA A 96 -18.90 27.38 -5.73
CA ALA A 96 -19.11 26.09 -5.07
C ALA A 96 -17.96 25.12 -5.37
N VAL A 97 -17.57 24.34 -4.36
CA VAL A 97 -16.49 23.35 -4.46
C VAL A 97 -16.95 22.01 -3.87
N PHE A 98 -16.63 20.94 -4.58
CA PHE A 98 -17.09 19.57 -4.35
C PHE A 98 -15.91 18.61 -4.16
N THR A 99 -16.18 17.49 -3.51
CA THR A 99 -15.16 16.46 -3.25
C THR A 99 -15.06 15.47 -4.41
N THR A 100 -16.16 15.30 -5.18
CA THR A 100 -16.21 14.40 -6.34
C THR A 100 -16.69 15.09 -7.62
N ASP A 101 -16.32 14.52 -8.77
CA ASP A 101 -16.80 14.94 -10.09
C ASP A 101 -18.32 14.74 -10.23
N SER A 102 -18.85 13.64 -9.70
CA SER A 102 -20.29 13.34 -9.73
C SER A 102 -21.13 14.41 -9.02
N GLU A 103 -20.68 14.88 -7.85
CA GLU A 103 -21.33 15.99 -7.13
C GLU A 103 -21.33 17.28 -7.96
N LEU A 104 -20.19 17.63 -8.57
CA LEU A 104 -20.09 18.80 -9.45
C LEU A 104 -21.01 18.68 -10.67
N LYS A 105 -21.09 17.49 -11.29
CA LYS A 105 -21.99 17.24 -12.42
C LYS A 105 -23.45 17.42 -12.05
N VAL A 106 -23.87 16.86 -10.91
CA VAL A 106 -25.24 17.05 -10.39
C VAL A 106 -25.51 18.52 -10.09
N HIS A 107 -24.57 19.20 -9.43
CA HIS A 107 -24.67 20.63 -9.18
C HIS A 107 -24.80 21.44 -10.47
N SER A 108 -24.02 21.11 -11.51
CA SER A 108 -23.99 21.88 -12.76
C SER A 108 -25.31 21.87 -13.52
N LYS A 109 -26.17 20.85 -13.30
CA LYS A 109 -27.52 20.79 -13.88
C LYS A 109 -28.41 21.95 -13.44
N ILE A 110 -28.21 22.47 -12.22
CA ILE A 110 -28.99 23.61 -11.72
C ILE A 110 -28.77 24.87 -12.56
N HIS A 111 -27.56 25.05 -13.09
CA HIS A 111 -27.20 26.21 -13.92
C HIS A 111 -27.70 26.07 -15.35
N ARG A 112 -27.89 24.82 -15.81
CA ARG A 112 -28.42 24.51 -17.14
C ARG A 112 -29.95 24.48 -17.18
N GLY A 113 -30.62 24.57 -16.02
CA GLY A 113 -32.07 24.43 -15.91
C GLY A 113 -32.56 23.02 -16.27
N GLU A 114 -31.67 22.02 -16.28
CA GLU A 114 -32.00 20.63 -16.58
C GLU A 114 -32.64 20.01 -15.32
N LYS A 115 -33.95 19.74 -15.38
CA LYS A 115 -34.70 18.96 -14.38
C LYS A 115 -34.59 17.46 -14.66
#